data_AF-A0A2J5PI59-F1
#
_entry.id   AF-A0A2J5PI59-F1
#
_cell.length_a   1.000
_cell.length_b   1.000
_cell.length_c   1.000
_cell.angle_alpha   90.00
_cell.angle_beta   90.00
_cell.angle_gamma   90.00
#
_symmetry.space_group_name_H-M   'P 1'
#
loop_
_entity.id
_entity.type
_entity.pdbx_description
1 polymer ?
#
loop_
_entity_poly.entity_id
_entity_poly.type
_entity_poly.pdbx_seq_one_letter_code
_entity_poly.pdbx_strand_id
1 'polypeptide(L)'
;MSNDITITSQPGATVGTAAAIFSPEGMDRLVRFATLMADSKATVPVHLAGKPADCLAVTMQAAQWGMNPFAVAQKTHVVNGTLGYEAQLVNAVVSSSNLLATRLNYRWDGDWSKVNGKSDKSPSLTVTVSAVLKGEAEPRELTISMAQAGVRNSPLWEQDPRQQLAYLCVKRWARLHAPDVLLGVY
;
A
#
# COMPACT_ATOMS: atom_id res chain seq x y z
N MET A 1 -45.36 5.14 32.73
CA MET A 1 -44.64 3.92 32.31
C MET A 1 -43.38 4.39 31.59
N SER A 2 -42.23 4.26 32.25
CA SER A 2 -40.91 4.63 31.69
C SER A 2 -40.49 3.58 30.67
N ASN A 3 -40.10 4.00 29.47
CA ASN A 3 -39.40 3.15 28.52
C ASN A 3 -37.89 3.35 28.74
N ASP A 4 -37.29 2.49 29.55
CA ASP A 4 -35.84 2.35 29.60
C ASP A 4 -35.35 1.75 28.27
N ILE A 5 -34.66 2.57 27.48
CA ILE A 5 -33.90 2.10 26.33
C ILE A 5 -32.64 1.44 26.89
N THR A 6 -32.67 0.12 27.00
CA THR A 6 -31.48 -0.66 27.35
C THR A 6 -30.48 -0.60 26.20
N ILE A 7 -29.48 0.27 26.30
CA ILE A 7 -28.32 0.27 25.41
C ILE A 7 -27.54 -1.01 25.71
N THR A 8 -27.74 -2.02 24.88
CA THR A 8 -26.93 -3.24 24.92
C THR A 8 -25.58 -2.91 24.27
N SER A 9 -24.57 -2.58 25.07
CA SER A 9 -23.19 -2.49 24.60
C SER A 9 -22.71 -3.90 24.23
N GLN A 10 -22.64 -4.21 22.93
CA GLN A 10 -22.00 -5.44 22.48
C GLN A 10 -20.47 -5.30 22.64
N PRO A 11 -19.82 -6.15 23.45
CA PRO A 11 -18.36 -6.20 23.52
C PRO A 11 -17.85 -6.92 22.27
N GLY A 12 -17.17 -6.19 21.38
CA GLY A 12 -16.53 -6.77 20.19
C GLY A 12 -16.94 -6.17 18.84
N ALA A 13 -17.70 -5.07 18.82
CA ALA A 13 -17.89 -4.32 17.58
C ALA A 13 -16.53 -3.81 17.10
N THR A 14 -16.02 -4.41 16.02
CA THR A 14 -15.06 -3.75 15.14
C THR A 14 -15.70 -2.43 14.76
N VAL A 15 -15.23 -1.33 15.35
CA VAL A 15 -15.67 0.00 14.95
C VAL A 15 -15.38 0.09 13.47
N GLY A 16 -16.42 0.09 12.64
CA GLY A 16 -16.25 0.20 11.19
C GLY A 16 -15.45 1.45 10.91
N THR A 17 -14.51 1.41 9.96
CA THR A 17 -13.62 2.53 9.66
C THR A 17 -14.36 3.85 9.49
N ALA A 18 -15.58 3.82 8.91
CA ALA A 18 -16.46 4.97 8.81
C ALA A 18 -16.89 5.54 10.18
N ALA A 19 -17.24 4.71 11.16
CA ALA A 19 -17.59 5.15 12.51
C ALA A 19 -16.38 5.72 13.26
N ALA A 20 -15.17 5.21 13.01
CA ALA A 20 -13.95 5.76 13.59
C ALA A 20 -13.56 7.13 12.97
N ILE A 21 -13.76 7.32 11.67
CA ILE A 21 -13.35 8.54 10.96
C ILE A 21 -14.41 9.65 11.04
N PHE A 22 -15.70 9.31 10.96
CA PHE A 22 -16.77 10.31 10.82
C PHE A 22 -17.52 10.64 12.11
N SER A 23 -17.08 10.12 13.26
CA SER A 23 -17.58 10.56 14.58
C SER A 23 -16.57 11.47 15.28
N PRO A 24 -17.01 12.51 16.01
CA PRO A 24 -16.12 13.33 16.83
C PRO A 24 -15.28 12.51 17.81
N GLU A 25 -15.90 11.53 18.47
CA GLU A 25 -15.24 10.66 19.46
C GLU A 25 -14.22 9.72 18.79
N GLY A 26 -14.55 9.20 17.61
CA GLY A 26 -13.63 8.38 16.82
C GLY A 26 -12.43 9.19 16.35
N MET A 27 -12.66 10.41 15.88
CA MET A 27 -11.60 11.31 15.43
C MET A 27 -10.66 11.70 16.58
N ASP A 28 -11.18 12.03 17.77
CA ASP A 28 -10.33 12.32 18.95
C ASP A 28 -9.43 11.13 19.31
N ARG A 29 -9.96 9.89 19.23
CA ARG A 29 -9.18 8.67 19.47
C ARG A 29 -8.08 8.48 18.43
N LEU A 30 -8.37 8.74 17.15
CA LEU A 30 -7.38 8.67 16.07
C LEU A 30 -6.28 9.72 16.25
N VAL A 31 -6.64 10.95 16.63
CA VAL A 31 -5.68 12.02 16.95
C VAL A 31 -4.75 11.60 18.10
N ARG A 32 -5.30 11.09 19.20
CA ARG A 32 -4.48 10.60 20.34
C ARG A 32 -3.57 9.45 19.94
N PHE A 33 -4.08 8.50 19.16
CA PHE A 33 -3.28 7.38 18.65
C PHE A 33 -2.13 7.90 17.78
N ALA A 34 -2.38 8.88 16.92
CA ALA A 34 -1.38 9.47 16.05
C ALA A 34 -0.29 10.22 16.84
N THR A 35 -0.64 10.90 17.94
CA THR A 35 0.33 11.49 18.87
C THR A 35 1.23 10.41 19.48
N LEU A 36 0.64 9.33 20.00
CA LEU A 36 1.41 8.21 20.56
C LEU A 36 2.31 7.56 19.50
N MET A 37 1.80 7.41 18.28
CA MET A 37 2.57 6.86 17.17
C MET A 37 3.77 7.75 16.83
N ALA A 38 3.59 9.07 16.80
CA ALA A 38 4.67 10.03 16.55
C ALA A 38 5.78 9.99 17.63
N ASP A 39 5.45 9.61 18.87
CA ASP A 39 6.42 9.45 19.96
C ASP A 39 7.27 8.18 19.84
N SER A 40 6.89 7.24 18.95
CA SER A 40 7.69 6.05 18.71
C SER A 40 8.99 6.38 17.99
N LYS A 41 10.11 5.93 18.55
CA LYS A 41 11.46 6.15 17.99
C LYS A 41 11.98 4.99 17.14
N ALA A 42 11.60 3.76 17.47
CA ALA A 42 12.18 2.56 16.87
C ALA A 42 11.33 1.99 15.73
N THR A 43 10.00 2.09 15.85
CA THR A 43 9.08 1.40 14.94
C THR A 43 8.43 2.32 13.92
N VAL A 44 8.61 3.63 14.06
CA VAL A 44 8.10 4.66 13.13
C VAL A 44 9.28 5.30 12.38
N PRO A 45 9.20 5.45 11.05
CA PRO A 45 10.27 6.08 10.27
C PRO A 45 10.56 7.52 10.69
N VAL A 46 11.81 7.96 10.50
CA VAL A 46 12.28 9.31 10.82
C VAL A 46 11.44 10.41 10.18
N HIS A 47 10.89 10.19 8.99
CA HIS A 47 10.06 11.20 8.34
C HIS A 47 8.66 11.36 8.94
N LEU A 48 8.24 10.46 9.84
CA LEU A 48 6.97 10.50 10.58
C LEU A 48 7.16 10.75 12.09
N ALA A 49 8.31 10.36 12.66
CA ALA A 49 8.61 10.56 14.07
C ALA A 49 8.52 12.05 14.46
N GLY A 50 7.83 12.34 15.56
CA GLY A 50 7.55 13.71 16.03
C GLY A 50 6.54 14.49 15.16
N LYS A 51 5.90 13.86 14.18
CA LYS A 51 4.92 14.49 13.28
C LYS A 51 3.53 13.85 13.43
N PRO A 52 2.75 14.28 14.45
CA PRO A 52 1.44 13.68 14.74
C PRO A 52 0.44 13.83 13.58
N ALA A 53 0.48 14.94 12.84
CA ALA A 53 -0.41 15.14 11.68
C ALA A 53 -0.14 14.13 10.56
N ASP A 54 1.14 13.88 10.23
CA ASP A 54 1.52 12.89 9.22
C ASP A 54 1.20 11.46 9.71
N CYS A 55 1.42 11.18 10.99
CA CYS A 55 1.02 9.90 11.61
C CYS A 55 -0.50 9.70 11.58
N LEU A 56 -1.30 10.75 11.75
CA LEU A 56 -2.74 10.69 11.67
C LEU A 56 -3.19 10.33 10.25
N ALA A 57 -2.62 10.98 9.23
CA ALA A 57 -2.92 10.66 7.84
C ALA A 57 -2.62 9.19 7.52
N VAL A 58 -1.46 8.67 7.97
CA VAL A 58 -1.11 7.25 7.81
C VAL A 58 -2.06 6.33 8.59
N THR A 59 -2.45 6.72 9.81
CA THR A 59 -3.38 5.95 10.64
C THR A 59 -4.76 5.83 9.98
N MET A 60 -5.29 6.94 9.46
CA MET A 60 -6.55 6.96 8.73
C MET A 60 -6.48 6.10 7.47
N GLN A 61 -5.38 6.18 6.72
CA GLN A 61 -5.17 5.34 5.53
C GLN A 61 -5.08 3.86 5.88
N ALA A 62 -4.37 3.51 6.96
CA ALA A 62 -4.28 2.15 7.45
C ALA A 62 -5.64 1.61 7.89
N ALA A 63 -6.46 2.42 8.58
CA ALA A 63 -7.81 2.08 8.94
C ALA A 63 -8.71 1.85 7.71
N GLN A 64 -8.55 2.63 6.64
CA GLN A 64 -9.25 2.42 5.36
C GLN A 64 -8.94 1.06 4.74
N TRP A 65 -7.68 0.61 4.85
CA TRP A 65 -7.26 -0.70 4.37
C TRP A 65 -7.48 -1.84 5.38
N GLY A 66 -7.96 -1.54 6.59
CA GLY A 66 -8.06 -2.53 7.67
C GLY A 66 -6.71 -3.10 8.09
N MET A 67 -5.63 -2.30 7.98
CA MET A 67 -4.26 -2.69 8.28
C MET A 67 -3.72 -2.02 9.55
N ASN A 68 -2.67 -2.61 10.13
CA ASN A 68 -1.98 -2.05 11.29
C ASN A 68 -1.24 -0.74 10.91
N PRO A 69 -1.53 0.41 11.56
CA PRO A 69 -0.90 1.69 11.28
C PRO A 69 0.63 1.70 11.34
N PHE A 70 1.24 0.99 12.30
CA PHE A 70 2.70 0.91 12.42
C PHE A 70 3.32 0.15 11.24
N ALA A 71 2.69 -0.95 10.82
CA ALA A 71 3.16 -1.72 9.67
C ALA A 71 3.05 -0.92 8.36
N VAL A 72 1.96 -0.17 8.20
CA VAL A 72 1.76 0.75 7.07
C VAL A 72 2.83 1.83 7.08
N ALA A 73 3.07 2.49 8.21
CA ALA A 73 4.08 3.52 8.34
C ALA A 73 5.48 3.04 7.96
N GLN A 74 5.88 1.84 8.38
CA GLN A 74 7.18 1.25 8.03
C GLN A 74 7.39 1.04 6.52
N LYS A 75 6.31 1.08 5.74
CA LYS A 75 6.32 0.95 4.28
C LYS A 75 6.08 2.27 3.56
N THR A 76 6.33 3.39 4.25
CA THR A 76 6.30 4.73 3.66
C THR A 76 7.70 5.27 3.40
N HIS A 77 7.80 6.18 2.44
CA HIS A 77 9.01 6.94 2.12
C HIS A 77 8.62 8.34 1.67
N VAL A 78 9.57 9.27 1.60
CA VAL A 78 9.32 10.64 1.12
C VAL A 78 10.16 10.91 -0.12
N VAL A 79 9.52 11.40 -1.19
CA VAL A 79 10.20 11.85 -2.41
C VAL A 79 9.74 13.27 -2.70
N ASN A 80 10.67 14.22 -2.75
CA ASN A 80 10.37 15.65 -2.99
C ASN A 80 9.25 16.20 -2.09
N GLY A 81 9.26 15.84 -0.80
CA GLY A 81 8.25 16.26 0.18
C GLY A 81 6.91 15.54 0.10
N THR A 82 6.71 14.64 -0.87
CA THR A 82 5.49 13.83 -0.99
C THR A 82 5.69 12.47 -0.33
N LEU A 83 4.74 12.08 0.54
CA LEU A 83 4.70 10.74 1.12
C LEU A 83 4.29 9.73 0.04
N GLY A 84 5.10 8.70 -0.14
CA GLY A 84 4.81 7.56 -0.98
C GLY A 84 4.83 6.25 -0.17
N TYR A 85 4.25 5.22 -0.75
CA TYR A 85 4.13 3.88 -0.20
C TYR A 85 4.88 2.87 -1.06
N GLU A 86 5.51 1.93 -0.40
CA GLU A 86 6.30 0.90 -1.06
C GLU A 86 5.40 -0.09 -1.81
N ALA A 87 5.94 -0.66 -2.89
CA ALA A 87 5.22 -1.63 -3.71
C ALA A 87 4.80 -2.89 -2.91
N GLN A 88 5.56 -3.24 -1.87
CA GLN A 88 5.22 -4.34 -0.97
C GLN A 88 3.89 -4.10 -0.24
N LEU A 89 3.68 -2.87 0.24
CA LEU A 89 2.41 -2.51 0.86
C LEU A 89 1.28 -2.46 -0.17
N VAL A 90 1.52 -1.87 -1.34
CA VAL A 90 0.53 -1.86 -2.44
C VAL A 90 0.09 -3.28 -2.80
N ASN A 91 1.03 -4.23 -2.91
CA ASN A 91 0.72 -5.64 -3.11
C ASN A 91 -0.15 -6.19 -1.98
N ALA A 92 0.24 -5.97 -0.72
CA ALA A 92 -0.50 -6.46 0.44
C ALA A 92 -1.93 -5.92 0.45
N VAL A 93 -2.11 -4.62 0.19
CA VAL A 93 -3.41 -3.95 0.16
C VAL A 93 -4.31 -4.55 -0.92
N VAL A 94 -3.81 -4.65 -2.15
CA VAL A 94 -4.61 -5.20 -3.26
C VAL A 94 -4.91 -6.69 -3.04
N SER A 95 -3.92 -7.47 -2.62
CA SER A 95 -4.07 -8.92 -2.38
C SER A 95 -4.97 -9.27 -1.21
N SER A 96 -5.13 -8.37 -0.22
CA SER A 96 -6.04 -8.57 0.91
C SER A 96 -7.42 -7.94 0.70
N SER A 97 -7.59 -7.17 -0.38
CA SER A 97 -8.86 -6.57 -0.73
C SER A 97 -9.88 -7.61 -1.22
N ASN A 98 -11.15 -7.22 -1.22
CA ASN A 98 -12.20 -8.03 -1.79
C ASN A 98 -12.28 -7.97 -3.33
N LEU A 99 -11.40 -7.21 -3.99
CA LEU A 99 -11.44 -7.03 -5.44
C LEU A 99 -10.94 -8.26 -6.19
N LEU A 100 -9.89 -8.93 -5.70
CA LEU A 100 -9.26 -10.02 -6.44
C LEU A 100 -9.88 -11.38 -6.13
N ALA A 101 -9.98 -12.22 -7.16
CA ALA A 101 -10.28 -13.65 -7.03
C ALA A 101 -9.00 -14.49 -6.85
N THR A 102 -7.88 -14.03 -7.41
CA THR A 102 -6.54 -14.64 -7.24
C THR A 102 -5.56 -13.63 -6.64
N ARG A 103 -4.41 -14.09 -6.14
CA ARG A 103 -3.32 -13.16 -5.79
C ARG A 103 -2.62 -12.63 -7.06
N LEU A 104 -1.88 -11.54 -6.92
CA LEU A 104 -0.97 -11.06 -7.95
C LEU A 104 0.09 -12.12 -8.27
N ASN A 105 0.25 -12.41 -9.55
CA ASN A 105 1.23 -13.35 -10.10
C ASN A 105 2.23 -12.60 -11.00
N TYR A 106 3.39 -13.23 -11.24
CA TYR A 106 4.53 -12.66 -11.93
C TYR A 106 5.11 -13.63 -12.94
N ARG A 107 5.35 -13.15 -14.16
CA ARG A 107 6.12 -13.85 -15.18
C ARG A 107 7.25 -12.94 -15.65
N TRP A 108 8.46 -13.46 -15.72
CA TRP A 108 9.63 -12.73 -16.23
C TRP A 108 10.07 -13.36 -17.54
N ASP A 109 10.38 -12.51 -18.51
CA ASP A 109 10.86 -12.92 -19.82
C ASP A 109 12.20 -12.21 -20.13
N GLY A 110 13.02 -12.86 -20.95
CA GLY A 110 14.35 -12.39 -21.35
C GLY A 110 15.52 -13.01 -20.57
N ASP A 111 16.75 -12.74 -21.03
CA ASP A 111 17.98 -13.25 -20.43
C ASP A 111 18.48 -12.33 -19.31
N TRP A 112 17.93 -12.54 -18.11
CA TRP A 112 18.24 -11.73 -16.92
C TRP A 112 19.69 -11.85 -16.42
N SER A 113 20.49 -12.80 -16.95
CA SER A 113 21.92 -12.88 -16.61
C SER A 113 22.74 -11.68 -17.12
N LYS A 114 22.18 -10.91 -18.07
CA LYS A 114 22.80 -9.75 -18.71
C LYS A 114 22.33 -8.40 -18.16
N VAL A 115 21.49 -8.41 -17.11
CA VAL A 115 20.93 -7.17 -16.57
C VAL A 115 22.04 -6.26 -16.02
N ASN A 116 22.02 -4.99 -16.41
CA ASN A 116 23.03 -4.01 -16.01
C ASN A 116 22.46 -2.93 -15.07
N GLY A 117 21.90 -3.37 -13.95
CA GLY A 117 21.55 -2.48 -12.84
C GLY A 117 20.65 -1.29 -13.20
N LYS A 118 20.98 -0.10 -12.67
CA LYS A 118 20.25 1.15 -12.96
C LYS A 118 20.43 1.66 -14.38
N SER A 119 21.42 1.19 -15.13
CA SER A 119 21.70 1.66 -16.48
C SER A 119 20.99 0.84 -17.55
N ASP A 120 20.49 -0.34 -17.20
CA ASP A 120 19.81 -1.23 -18.14
C ASP A 120 18.59 -0.57 -18.79
N LYS A 121 18.47 -0.65 -20.12
CA LYS A 121 17.33 -0.14 -20.89
C LYS A 121 16.80 -1.21 -21.84
N SER A 122 16.95 -2.48 -21.46
CA SER A 122 16.59 -3.61 -22.30
C SER A 122 15.07 -3.65 -22.52
N PRO A 123 14.58 -3.65 -23.78
CA PRO A 123 13.16 -3.81 -24.06
C PRO A 123 12.70 -5.26 -23.88
N SER A 124 13.63 -6.22 -23.96
CA SER A 124 13.38 -7.66 -23.86
C SER A 124 13.37 -8.21 -22.44
N LEU A 125 14.00 -7.52 -21.47
CA LEU A 125 13.91 -7.88 -20.05
C LEU A 125 12.62 -7.32 -19.50
N THR A 126 11.63 -8.20 -19.31
CA THR A 126 10.28 -7.80 -18.93
C THR A 126 9.76 -8.55 -17.72
N VAL A 127 8.77 -7.94 -17.08
CA VAL A 127 7.92 -8.60 -16.09
C VAL A 127 6.46 -8.33 -16.44
N THR A 128 5.66 -9.39 -16.40
CA THR A 128 4.20 -9.33 -16.49
C THR A 128 3.62 -9.59 -15.11
N VAL A 129 2.77 -8.68 -14.64
CA VAL A 129 1.96 -8.86 -13.43
C VAL A 129 0.53 -9.16 -13.85
N SER A 130 -0.08 -10.16 -13.23
CA SER A 130 -1.47 -10.52 -13.52
C SER A 130 -2.26 -10.94 -12.28
N ALA A 131 -3.57 -10.72 -12.33
CA ALA A 131 -4.53 -11.28 -11.37
C ALA A 131 -5.93 -11.32 -11.99
N VAL A 132 -6.76 -12.25 -11.51
CA VAL A 132 -8.18 -12.32 -11.86
C VAL A 132 -8.97 -11.50 -10.86
N LEU A 133 -9.81 -10.58 -11.34
CA LEU A 133 -10.74 -9.83 -10.51
C LEU A 133 -12.00 -10.67 -10.25
N LYS A 134 -12.66 -10.47 -9.11
CA LYS A 134 -13.91 -11.19 -8.83
C LYS A 134 -14.96 -10.88 -9.89
N GLY A 135 -15.55 -11.94 -10.44
CA GLY A 135 -16.55 -11.85 -11.50
C GLY A 135 -15.97 -11.86 -12.91
N GLU A 136 -14.65 -11.81 -13.08
CA GLU A 136 -13.99 -11.96 -14.38
C GLU A 136 -13.52 -13.41 -14.59
N ALA A 137 -13.57 -13.87 -15.85
CA ALA A 137 -13.06 -15.20 -16.23
C ALA A 137 -11.55 -15.17 -16.55
N GLU A 138 -11.10 -14.09 -17.20
CA GLU A 138 -9.72 -13.93 -17.65
C GLU A 138 -8.92 -13.02 -16.72
N PRO A 139 -7.62 -13.25 -16.55
CA PRO A 139 -6.77 -12.37 -15.77
C PRO A 139 -6.55 -11.03 -16.48
N ARG A 140 -6.45 -9.96 -15.70
CA ARG A 140 -5.91 -8.69 -16.18
C ARG A 140 -4.40 -8.71 -16.08
N GLU A 141 -3.70 -8.38 -17.16
CA GLU A 141 -2.24 -8.41 -17.22
C GLU A 141 -1.66 -7.02 -17.52
N LEU A 142 -0.48 -6.75 -16.96
CA LEU A 142 0.35 -5.62 -17.35
C LEU A 142 1.80 -6.08 -17.48
N THR A 143 2.39 -5.87 -18.65
CA THR A 143 3.81 -6.12 -18.91
C THR A 143 4.57 -4.81 -18.97
N ILE A 144 5.72 -4.75 -18.29
CA ILE A 144 6.68 -3.66 -18.47
C ILE A 144 8.09 -4.20 -18.67
N SER A 145 8.91 -3.44 -19.40
CA SER A 145 10.33 -3.73 -19.60
C SER A 145 11.24 -2.85 -18.75
N MET A 146 12.52 -3.24 -18.66
CA MET A 146 13.56 -2.38 -18.11
C MET A 146 13.65 -1.04 -18.86
N ALA A 147 13.44 -1.02 -20.19
CA ALA A 147 13.39 0.22 -20.97
C ALA A 147 12.31 1.21 -20.47
N GLN A 148 11.19 0.68 -19.97
CA GLN A 148 10.04 1.48 -19.49
C GLN A 148 10.15 1.88 -18.00
N ALA A 149 11.21 1.44 -17.31
CA ALA A 149 11.51 1.92 -15.97
C ALA A 149 12.10 3.34 -16.04
N GLY A 150 11.36 4.29 -15.47
CA GLY A 150 11.72 5.71 -15.42
C GLY A 150 12.81 5.98 -14.38
N VAL A 151 12.49 6.80 -13.38
CA VAL A 151 13.43 7.19 -12.31
C VAL A 151 13.79 6.00 -11.41
N ARG A 152 15.09 5.80 -11.14
CA ARG A 152 15.65 4.64 -10.43
C ARG A 152 16.37 5.00 -9.13
N ASN A 153 15.63 5.53 -8.16
CA ASN A 153 16.20 6.03 -6.90
C ASN A 153 16.51 4.94 -5.87
N SER A 154 15.90 3.76 -5.97
CA SER A 154 16.17 2.65 -5.05
C SER A 154 17.55 2.02 -5.32
N PRO A 155 18.33 1.67 -4.28
CA PRO A 155 19.54 0.85 -4.45
C PRO A 155 19.21 -0.56 -4.96
N LEU A 156 17.96 -1.02 -4.79
CA LEU A 156 17.53 -2.34 -5.26
C LEU A 156 17.61 -2.46 -6.79
N TRP A 157 17.62 -1.35 -7.54
CA TRP A 157 17.87 -1.39 -8.98
C TRP A 157 19.25 -1.91 -9.34
N GLU A 158 20.24 -1.83 -8.45
CA GLU A 158 21.55 -2.45 -8.63
C GLU A 158 21.59 -3.87 -8.05
N GLN A 159 21.03 -4.06 -6.84
CA GLN A 159 21.15 -5.30 -6.09
C GLN A 159 20.24 -6.42 -6.62
N ASP A 160 18.99 -6.08 -6.93
CA ASP A 160 18.00 -7.00 -7.51
C ASP A 160 17.06 -6.24 -8.48
N PRO A 161 17.56 -5.92 -9.69
CA PRO A 161 16.76 -5.20 -10.68
C PRO A 161 15.51 -5.97 -11.10
N ARG A 162 15.54 -7.30 -11.02
CA ARG A 162 14.41 -8.18 -11.38
C ARG A 162 13.25 -8.02 -10.41
N GLN A 163 13.53 -8.03 -9.12
CA GLN A 163 12.54 -7.75 -8.07
C GLN A 163 12.06 -6.30 -8.14
N GLN A 164 12.97 -5.34 -8.33
CA GLN A 164 12.62 -3.93 -8.37
C GLN A 164 11.72 -3.57 -9.57
N LEU A 165 11.92 -4.21 -10.74
CA LEU A 165 11.00 -4.06 -11.87
C LEU A 165 9.62 -4.64 -11.56
N ALA A 166 9.56 -5.80 -10.89
CA ALA A 166 8.29 -6.41 -10.46
C ALA A 166 7.52 -5.47 -9.52
N TYR A 167 8.20 -4.83 -8.57
CA TYR A 167 7.62 -3.82 -7.69
C TYR A 167 7.05 -2.62 -8.45
N LEU A 168 7.77 -2.11 -9.45
CA LEU A 168 7.25 -1.04 -10.31
C LEU A 168 6.00 -1.50 -11.07
N CYS A 169 6.02 -2.72 -11.62
CA CYS A 169 4.92 -3.28 -12.39
C CYS A 169 3.66 -3.45 -11.54
N VAL A 170 3.79 -3.97 -10.30
CA VAL A 170 2.68 -4.07 -9.34
C VAL A 170 2.03 -2.71 -9.09
N LYS A 171 2.84 -1.67 -8.83
CA LYS A 171 2.28 -0.33 -8.59
C LYS A 171 1.55 0.21 -9.81
N ARG A 172 2.01 -0.06 -11.03
CA ARG A 172 1.33 0.35 -12.26
C ARG A 172 0.06 -0.45 -12.51
N TRP A 173 0.10 -1.78 -12.33
CA TRP A 173 -1.06 -2.66 -12.45
C TRP A 173 -2.16 -2.27 -11.46
N ALA A 174 -1.80 -2.06 -10.19
CA ALA A 174 -2.75 -1.71 -9.14
C ALA A 174 -3.43 -0.36 -9.40
N ARG A 175 -2.69 0.63 -9.91
CA ARG A 175 -3.29 1.92 -10.31
C ARG A 175 -4.28 1.79 -11.45
N LEU A 176 -4.00 0.90 -12.40
CA LEU A 176 -4.84 0.70 -13.58
C LEU A 176 -6.08 -0.13 -13.27
N HIS A 177 -5.96 -1.15 -12.41
CA HIS A 177 -6.98 -2.18 -12.23
C HIS A 177 -7.58 -2.27 -10.83
N ALA A 178 -6.99 -1.59 -9.83
CA ALA A 178 -7.51 -1.49 -8.46
C ALA A 178 -7.51 -0.04 -7.92
N PRO A 179 -7.95 0.98 -8.70
CA PRO A 179 -7.90 2.38 -8.27
C PRO A 179 -8.82 2.69 -7.07
N ASP A 180 -9.93 1.97 -6.95
CA ASP A 180 -10.89 2.02 -5.85
C ASP A 180 -10.29 1.51 -4.52
N VAL A 181 -9.36 0.55 -4.61
CA VAL A 181 -8.61 0.04 -3.47
C VAL A 181 -7.48 1.00 -3.06
N LEU A 182 -6.79 1.60 -4.04
CA LEU A 182 -5.64 2.47 -3.77
C LEU A 182 -6.00 3.93 -3.46
N LEU A 183 -7.12 4.45 -3.96
CA LEU A 183 -7.59 5.81 -3.73
C LEU A 183 -6.53 6.91 -4.02
N GLY A 184 -5.72 6.69 -5.06
CA GLY A 184 -4.73 7.69 -5.51
C GLY A 184 -3.39 7.68 -4.75
N VAL A 185 -3.14 6.67 -3.92
CA VAL A 185 -1.86 6.51 -3.21
C VAL A 185 -0.66 6.28 -4.17
N TYR A 186 0.47 6.95 -3.89
CA TYR A 186 1.70 6.99 -4.73
C TYR A 186 2.86 6.11 -4.24
#